data_AF-A0A023DFV8-F1
#
_entry.id   AF-A0A023DFV8-F1
#
_cell.length_a   1.000
_cell.length_b   1.000
_cell.length_c   1.000
_cell.angle_alpha   90.00
_cell.angle_beta   90.00
_cell.angle_gamma   90.00
#
_symmetry.space_group_name_H-M   'P 1'
#
loop_
_entity.id
_entity.type
_entity.pdbx_description
1 polymer ?
#
loop_
_entity_poly.entity_id
_entity_poly.type
_entity_poly.pdbx_seq_one_letter_code
_entity_poly.pdbx_strand_id
1 'polypeptide(L)'
;MNGGQKTWLDSLTAEALEQFSEDMMAAVENGEDKEKQRFYEGMAVASKLAAMKLKGEFEYIDEEFIHHVYENMKMLNVAEIDDTFSTAQENTNERCSFCLQQKAQLARGPFASICEDCLQFGLQVIESQK
;
A
#
# COMPACT_ATOMS: atom_id res chain seq x y z
N MET A 1 -3.07 -38.25 -9.63
CA MET A 1 -3.80 -37.00 -9.36
C MET A 1 -2.87 -35.85 -9.73
N ASN A 2 -3.13 -35.11 -10.80
CA ASN A 2 -2.61 -33.76 -11.06
C ASN A 2 -3.07 -33.32 -12.46
N GLY A 3 -4.04 -32.41 -12.51
CA GLY A 3 -4.62 -31.94 -13.78
C GLY A 3 -5.74 -30.91 -13.64
N GLY A 4 -6.25 -30.65 -12.43
CA GLY A 4 -7.38 -29.74 -12.21
C GLY A 4 -7.04 -28.34 -11.71
N GLN A 5 -5.77 -28.05 -11.36
CA GLN A 5 -5.41 -26.75 -10.76
C GLN A 5 -5.08 -25.65 -11.79
N LYS A 6 -4.72 -26.01 -13.03
CA LYS A 6 -4.33 -25.03 -14.05
C LYS A 6 -5.52 -24.30 -14.70
N THR A 7 -6.69 -24.92 -14.74
CA THR A 7 -7.84 -24.42 -15.52
C THR A 7 -8.49 -23.16 -14.96
N TRP A 8 -8.38 -22.89 -13.66
CA TRP A 8 -8.90 -21.66 -13.06
C TRP A 8 -7.97 -20.47 -13.35
N LEU A 9 -6.66 -20.65 -13.21
CA LEU A 9 -5.68 -19.58 -13.49
C LEU A 9 -5.77 -19.10 -14.94
N ASP A 10 -6.10 -19.99 -15.87
CA ASP A 10 -6.27 -19.67 -17.29
C ASP A 10 -7.58 -18.89 -17.61
N SER A 11 -8.55 -18.90 -16.69
CA SER A 11 -9.79 -18.10 -16.77
C SER A 11 -9.80 -16.88 -15.85
N LEU A 12 -8.70 -16.64 -15.14
CA LEU A 12 -8.59 -15.61 -14.12
C LEU A 12 -8.34 -14.25 -14.80
N THR A 13 -9.38 -13.43 -14.91
CA THR A 13 -9.25 -12.07 -15.42
C THR A 13 -8.94 -11.09 -14.30
N ALA A 14 -8.38 -9.94 -14.65
CA ALA A 14 -8.13 -8.88 -13.68
C ALA A 14 -9.44 -8.40 -13.04
N GLU A 15 -10.53 -8.31 -13.81
CA GLU A 15 -11.85 -7.92 -13.32
C GLU A 15 -12.43 -8.93 -12.32
N ALA A 16 -12.23 -10.23 -12.56
CA ALA A 16 -12.66 -11.26 -11.63
C ALA A 16 -11.92 -11.19 -10.29
N LEU A 17 -10.62 -10.84 -10.32
CA LEU A 17 -9.83 -10.63 -9.12
C LEU A 17 -10.21 -9.35 -8.38
N GLU A 18 -10.56 -8.28 -9.10
CA GLU A 18 -11.07 -7.05 -8.50
C GLU A 18 -12.42 -7.28 -7.83
N GLN A 19 -13.35 -7.96 -8.50
CA GLN A 19 -14.64 -8.33 -7.90
C GLN A 19 -14.44 -9.22 -6.66
N PHE A 20 -13.55 -10.20 -6.74
CA PHE A 20 -13.22 -11.04 -5.59
C PHE A 20 -12.65 -10.23 -4.42
N SER A 21 -11.80 -9.24 -4.70
CA SER A 21 -11.28 -8.33 -3.66
C SER A 21 -12.42 -7.57 -2.97
N GLU A 22 -13.37 -7.04 -3.72
CA GLU A 22 -14.52 -6.31 -3.18
C GLU A 22 -15.42 -7.22 -2.33
N ASP A 23 -15.69 -8.43 -2.81
CA ASP A 23 -16.50 -9.43 -2.09
C ASP A 23 -15.85 -9.82 -0.75
N MET A 24 -14.52 -9.97 -0.71
CA MET A 24 -13.78 -10.25 0.52
C MET A 24 -13.82 -9.07 1.50
N MET A 25 -13.74 -7.82 1.02
CA MET A 25 -13.87 -6.63 1.87
C MET A 25 -15.30 -6.50 2.44
N ALA A 26 -16.33 -6.78 1.65
CA ALA A 26 -17.71 -6.77 2.13
C ALA A 26 -17.99 -7.85 3.19
N ALA A 27 -17.26 -8.98 3.13
CA ALA A 27 -17.34 -10.02 4.15
C ALA A 27 -16.70 -9.61 5.50
N VAL A 28 -15.77 -8.64 5.49
CA VAL A 28 -15.14 -8.09 6.70
C VAL A 28 -16.11 -7.22 7.51
N GLU A 29 -16.95 -6.42 6.84
CA GLU A 29 -17.88 -5.47 7.49
C GLU A 29 -18.95 -6.16 8.36
N ASN A 30 -19.10 -7.49 8.26
CA ASN A 30 -20.15 -8.26 8.92
C ASN A 30 -19.62 -9.24 10.01
N GLY A 31 -18.32 -9.26 10.31
CA GLY A 31 -17.70 -10.27 11.16
C GLY A 31 -17.25 -9.77 12.55
N GLU A 32 -17.72 -10.42 13.63
CA GLU A 32 -17.21 -10.18 15.00
C GLU A 32 -15.86 -10.88 15.29
N ASP A 33 -15.38 -11.73 14.36
CA ASP A 33 -14.20 -12.58 14.51
C ASP A 33 -12.95 -11.98 13.84
N LYS A 34 -12.01 -11.51 14.66
CA LYS A 34 -10.77 -10.86 14.23
C LYS A 34 -9.87 -11.73 13.36
N GLU A 35 -9.88 -13.05 13.53
CA GLU A 35 -9.05 -13.95 12.70
C GLU A 35 -9.63 -14.07 11.30
N LYS A 36 -10.95 -14.17 11.19
CA LYS A 36 -11.66 -14.18 9.90
C LYS A 36 -11.52 -12.84 9.19
N GLN A 37 -11.65 -11.74 9.91
CA GLN A 37 -11.42 -10.40 9.37
C GLN A 37 -10.03 -10.31 8.71
N ARG A 38 -8.97 -10.68 9.43
CA ARG A 38 -7.60 -10.66 8.90
C ARG A 38 -7.42 -11.54 7.67
N PHE A 39 -8.06 -12.72 7.66
CA PHE A 39 -8.01 -13.62 6.53
C PHE A 39 -8.65 -12.98 5.28
N TYR A 40 -9.85 -12.41 5.41
CA TYR A 40 -10.55 -11.79 4.29
C TYR A 40 -9.86 -10.51 3.81
N GLU A 41 -9.36 -9.66 4.71
CA GLU A 41 -8.53 -8.50 4.37
C GLU A 41 -7.27 -8.93 3.58
N GLY A 42 -6.58 -9.98 4.04
CA GLY A 42 -5.41 -10.51 3.34
C GLY A 42 -5.73 -11.01 1.93
N MET A 43 -6.87 -11.70 1.77
CA MET A 43 -7.33 -12.17 0.46
C MET A 43 -7.73 -11.02 -0.47
N ALA A 44 -8.36 -9.98 0.05
CA ALA A 44 -8.69 -8.78 -0.71
C ALA A 44 -7.43 -8.10 -1.24
N VAL A 45 -6.47 -7.82 -0.37
CA VAL A 45 -5.20 -7.18 -0.75
C VAL A 45 -4.43 -8.03 -1.77
N ALA A 46 -4.30 -9.34 -1.53
CA ALA A 46 -3.57 -10.23 -2.43
C ALA A 46 -4.21 -10.30 -3.82
N SER A 47 -5.54 -10.37 -3.90
CA SER A 47 -6.26 -10.41 -5.17
C SER A 47 -6.20 -9.09 -5.93
N LYS A 48 -6.27 -7.94 -5.24
CA LYS A 48 -6.09 -6.63 -5.87
C LYS A 48 -4.69 -6.46 -6.47
N LEU A 49 -3.64 -6.87 -5.75
CA LEU A 49 -2.26 -6.86 -6.27
C LEU A 49 -2.11 -7.79 -7.48
N ALA A 50 -2.71 -8.98 -7.44
CA ALA A 50 -2.70 -9.89 -8.57
C ALA A 50 -3.42 -9.31 -9.81
N ALA A 51 -4.55 -8.60 -9.62
CA ALA A 51 -5.26 -7.92 -10.71
C ALA A 51 -4.40 -6.82 -11.36
N MET A 52 -3.77 -5.98 -10.54
CA MET A 52 -2.87 -4.92 -11.01
C MET A 52 -1.68 -5.49 -11.78
N LYS A 53 -1.10 -6.62 -11.34
CA LYS A 53 -0.07 -7.33 -12.08
C LYS A 53 -0.55 -7.84 -13.44
N LEU A 54 -1.75 -8.45 -13.50
CA LEU A 54 -2.33 -8.91 -14.77
C LEU A 54 -2.62 -7.77 -15.75
N LYS A 55 -2.99 -6.60 -15.24
CA LYS A 55 -3.18 -5.37 -16.04
C LYS A 55 -1.86 -4.75 -16.52
N GLY A 56 -0.71 -5.24 -16.03
CA GLY A 56 0.61 -4.68 -16.34
C GLY A 56 0.86 -3.34 -15.65
N GLU A 57 0.15 -3.02 -14.57
CA GLU A 57 0.34 -1.78 -13.81
C GLU A 57 1.68 -1.79 -13.05
N PHE A 58 2.23 -2.97 -12.79
CA PHE A 58 3.59 -3.18 -12.29
C PHE A 58 4.16 -4.52 -12.74
N GLU A 59 5.47 -4.61 -12.93
CA GLU A 59 6.17 -5.86 -13.26
C GLU A 59 6.61 -6.64 -12.01
N TYR A 60 7.07 -5.93 -10.99
CA TYR A 60 7.58 -6.46 -9.74
C TYR A 60 7.21 -5.55 -8.58
N ILE A 61 6.86 -6.14 -7.44
CA ILE A 61 6.75 -5.43 -6.17
C ILE A 61 7.65 -6.14 -5.18
N ASP A 62 8.49 -5.36 -4.53
CA ASP A 62 9.35 -5.79 -3.44
C ASP A 62 8.52 -6.02 -2.16
N GLU A 63 8.76 -7.13 -1.47
CA GLU A 63 8.02 -7.52 -0.26
C GLU A 63 8.25 -6.53 0.91
N GLU A 64 9.47 -6.02 1.03
CA GLU A 64 9.84 -5.03 2.05
C GLU A 64 9.15 -3.68 1.77
N PHE A 65 8.99 -3.31 0.50
CA PHE A 65 8.20 -2.15 0.09
C PHE A 65 6.72 -2.29 0.49
N ILE A 66 6.08 -3.43 0.25
CA ILE A 66 4.68 -3.67 0.69
C ILE A 66 4.59 -3.56 2.22
N HIS A 67 5.54 -4.16 2.94
CA HIS A 67 5.58 -4.09 4.39
C HIS A 67 5.66 -2.64 4.88
N HIS A 68 6.56 -1.83 4.31
CA HIS A 68 6.70 -0.42 4.67
C HIS A 68 5.45 0.41 4.35
N VAL A 69 4.82 0.20 3.19
CA VAL A 69 3.56 0.87 2.85
C VAL A 69 2.47 0.51 3.87
N TYR A 70 2.35 -0.76 4.22
CA TYR A 70 1.37 -1.24 5.19
C TYR A 70 1.61 -0.67 6.60
N GLU A 71 2.86 -0.67 7.09
CA GLU A 71 3.20 -0.06 8.39
C GLU A 71 2.92 1.45 8.41
N ASN A 72 3.16 2.16 7.31
CA ASN A 72 2.81 3.57 7.19
C ASN A 72 1.28 3.79 7.20
N MET A 73 0.51 2.93 6.52
CA MET A 73 -0.95 2.99 6.52
C MET A 73 -1.55 2.74 7.90
N LYS A 74 -0.98 1.85 8.71
CA LYS A 74 -1.40 1.67 10.12
C LYS A 74 -1.30 2.95 10.92
N MET A 75 -0.33 3.83 10.63
CA MET A 75 -0.20 5.11 11.32
C MET A 75 -1.34 6.08 10.97
N LEU A 76 -2.02 5.89 9.83
CA LEU A 76 -3.19 6.70 9.45
C LEU A 76 -4.43 6.35 10.29
N ASN A 77 -4.58 5.09 10.72
CA ASN A 77 -5.70 4.65 11.58
C ASN A 77 -5.56 5.07 13.05
N VAL A 78 -4.43 5.67 13.45
CA VAL A 78 -4.27 6.26 14.80
C VAL A 78 -4.75 7.73 14.82
N ALA A 79 -5.15 8.29 13.67
CA ALA A 79 -5.65 9.66 13.56
C ALA A 79 -7.18 9.79 13.63
N GLU A 80 -7.88 8.83 14.24
CA GLU A 80 -9.25 9.04 14.73
C GLU A 80 -9.29 9.33 16.23
N ILE A 81 -8.40 10.17 16.76
CA ILE A 81 -8.68 10.99 17.96
C ILE A 81 -7.87 12.30 17.84
N ASP A 82 -8.34 13.27 17.08
CA ASP A 82 -8.90 14.50 17.65
C ASP A 82 -9.35 15.44 16.53
N ASP A 83 -10.56 15.97 16.68
CA ASP A 83 -11.19 16.91 15.77
C ASP A 83 -10.58 18.31 15.97
N THR A 84 -9.30 18.45 15.66
CA THR A 84 -8.62 19.75 15.62
C THR A 84 -7.73 19.86 14.39
N PHE A 85 -8.37 20.28 13.30
CA PHE A 85 -7.76 21.24 12.38
C PHE A 85 -7.31 22.47 13.20
N SER A 86 -6.12 22.44 13.80
CA SER A 86 -5.32 23.62 14.13
C SER A 86 -4.01 23.27 14.80
N THR A 87 -2.97 23.95 14.30
CA THR A 87 -1.66 24.17 14.90
C THR A 87 -0.75 22.96 15.07
N ALA A 88 0.13 22.81 14.07
CA ALA A 88 1.58 22.66 14.26
C ALA A 88 2.00 22.10 15.63
N GLN A 89 2.07 20.77 15.72
CA GLN A 89 2.88 20.13 16.74
C GLN A 89 4.04 19.45 16.03
N GLU A 90 5.25 19.96 16.33
CA GLU A 90 6.53 19.43 15.88
C GLU A 90 6.66 17.97 16.33
N ASN A 91 6.18 17.03 15.53
CA ASN A 91 6.55 15.64 15.67
C ASN A 91 8.00 15.50 15.20
N THR A 92 8.91 15.60 16.17
CA THR A 92 10.38 15.46 16.05
C THR A 92 10.85 14.10 15.52
N ASN A 93 9.93 13.22 15.09
CA ASN A 93 10.20 11.87 14.62
C ASN A 93 9.80 11.61 13.17
N GLU A 94 9.41 12.62 12.40
CA GLU A 94 9.10 12.41 10.99
C GLU A 94 10.35 11.99 10.19
N ARG A 95 10.18 10.95 9.37
CA ARG A 95 11.21 10.36 8.52
C ARG A 95 10.83 10.56 7.06
N CYS A 96 11.84 10.66 6.20
CA CYS A 96 11.62 10.61 4.76
C CYS A 96 11.03 9.25 4.38
N SER A 97 9.90 9.22 3.67
CA SER A 97 9.24 7.99 3.20
C SER A 97 10.10 7.17 2.24
N PHE A 98 11.19 7.73 1.69
CA PHE A 98 12.05 7.09 0.69
C PHE A 98 13.35 6.55 1.29
N CYS A 99 14.09 7.36 2.06
CA CYS A 99 15.34 6.92 2.68
C CYS A 99 15.20 6.48 4.13
N LEU A 100 13.99 6.63 4.72
CA LEU A 100 13.63 6.27 6.10
C LEU A 100 14.47 6.96 7.18
N GLN A 101 15.30 7.94 6.80
CA GLN A 101 16.09 8.74 7.72
C GLN A 101 15.24 9.86 8.32
N GLN A 102 15.51 10.18 9.59
CA GLN A 102 15.02 11.42 10.20
C GLN A 102 15.69 12.61 9.52
N LYS A 103 14.90 13.62 9.16
CA LYS A 103 15.39 14.78 8.43
C LYS A 103 14.77 16.03 9.04
N ALA A 104 15.60 17.06 9.20
CA ALA A 104 15.17 18.34 9.77
C ALA A 104 14.14 19.04 8.88
N GLN A 105 14.20 18.81 7.57
CA GLN A 105 13.30 19.41 6.60
C GLN A 105 12.71 18.33 5.68
N LEU A 106 11.38 18.27 5.67
CA LEU A 106 10.59 17.37 4.85
C LEU A 106 9.53 18.17 4.09
N ALA A 107 9.43 17.93 2.79
CA ALA A 107 8.28 18.36 2.00
C ALA A 107 7.16 17.34 2.22
N ARG A 108 6.02 17.80 2.77
CA ARG A 108 4.88 16.95 3.12
C ARG A 108 3.86 16.93 2.00
N GLY A 109 3.54 15.75 1.51
CA GLY A 109 2.38 15.48 0.67
C GLY A 109 1.28 14.74 1.44
N PRO A 110 0.10 14.54 0.83
CA PRO A 110 -1.01 13.83 1.46
C PRO A 110 -0.68 12.39 1.90
N PHE A 111 0.30 11.75 1.26
CA PHE A 111 0.61 10.32 1.47
C PHE A 111 2.09 10.01 1.69
N ALA A 112 2.97 11.00 1.58
CA ALA A 112 4.41 10.80 1.73
C ALA A 112 5.10 12.11 2.13
N SER A 113 6.21 11.96 2.84
CA SER A 113 7.12 13.05 3.19
C SER A 113 8.47 12.79 2.54
N ILE A 114 8.96 13.73 1.73
CA ILE A 114 10.23 13.58 1.01
C ILE A 114 11.27 14.58 1.51
N CYS A 115 12.51 14.13 1.69
CA CYS A 115 13.62 15.01 2.02
C CYS A 115 14.29 15.56 0.75
N GLU A 116 15.04 16.65 0.91
CA GLU A 116 15.74 17.31 -0.19
C GLU A 116 16.66 16.36 -0.97
N ASP A 117 17.45 15.53 -0.28
CA ASP A 117 18.37 14.59 -0.92
C ASP A 117 17.65 13.60 -1.86
N CYS A 118 16.53 13.04 -1.40
CA CYS A 118 15.73 12.11 -2.20
C CYS A 118 15.04 12.82 -3.37
N LEU A 119 14.61 14.08 -3.18
CA LEU A 119 14.02 14.87 -4.25
C LEU A 119 15.06 15.19 -5.35
N GLN A 120 16.26 15.62 -4.96
CA GLN A 120 17.36 15.89 -5.88
C GLN A 120 17.79 14.64 -6.66
N PHE A 121 17.89 13.50 -5.97
CA PHE A 121 18.15 12.23 -6.63
C PHE A 121 17.07 11.89 -7.68
N GLY A 122 15.80 12.08 -7.34
CA GLY A 122 14.69 11.87 -8.30
C GLY A 122 14.82 12.74 -9.56
N LEU A 123 15.20 14.02 -9.41
CA LEU A 123 15.45 14.91 -10.54
C LEU A 123 16.61 14.42 -11.42
N GLN A 124 17.72 14.00 -10.83
CA GLN A 124 18.86 13.45 -11.57
C GLN A 124 18.50 12.20 -12.37
N VAL A 125 17.70 11.30 -11.79
CA VAL A 125 17.21 10.11 -12.50
C VAL A 125 16.36 10.51 -13.71
N ILE A 126 15.43 11.47 -13.57
CA ILE A 126 14.62 11.96 -14.69
C ILE A 126 15.48 12.58 -15.79
N GLU A 127 16.50 13.35 -15.43
CA GLU A 127 17.43 13.96 -16.38
C GLU A 127 18.27 12.91 -17.12
N SER A 128 18.67 11.83 -16.45
CA SER A 128 19.45 10.74 -17.05
C SER A 128 18.67 9.88 -18.06
N GLN A 129 17.34 10.02 -18.08
CA GLN A 129 16.44 9.30 -19.00
C GLN A 129 16.10 10.11 -20.27
N LYS A 130 16.59 11.34 -20.39
CA LYS A 130 16.49 12.17 -21.60
C LYS A 130 17.67 11.93 -22.54
#